data_AF-A0A6J4F7D8-F1
#
_entry.id   AF-A0A6J4F7D8-F1
#
_cell.length_a   1.000
_cell.length_b   1.000
_cell.length_c   1.000
_cell.angle_alpha   90.00
_cell.angle_beta   90.00
_cell.angle_gamma   90.00
#
_symmetry.space_group_name_H-M   'P 1'
#
loop_
_entity.id
_entity.type
_entity.pdbx_description
1 polymer ?
#
loop_
_entity_poly.entity_id
_entity_poly.type
_entity_poly.pdbx_seq_one_letter_code
_entity_poly.pdbx_strand_id
1 'polypeptide(L)'
;MMTELMSWVSPALTAMMPLFVLACGMLLPTYLSRVKQSELERLAASYAGIERARGFQSAQQMADRFSVTHFIIPVAFTTFQVSILSFLTFYGARIDPLAKDFILGGADIIKGDYQNYAMLTLCTVSFAFLGAFIWMIQNLVTRIVSRNINPATFYAMSVNILLATTLAAVLHHIYHGGLDEVLGLPSASDKPSLLIVMAFLTGMAPDIMLDKLRRGLKFFRPEGEAASMPLTTIQGISSFTAFRLKEMGLDGVQNLAQTNPVELYMMTPASIQTCLDWVGQAQLQLSFPDKAAALGPLGVRTMLDFHAMDDAILAGLTGWSAEQVANAKRRVDQTPSFASLRELNALLVGAV
;
A
#
# COMPACT_ATOMS: atom_id res chain seq x y z
N MET A 1 -7.72 22.58 -37.33
CA MET A 1 -8.48 22.30 -36.09
C MET A 1 -8.03 21.04 -35.35
N MET A 2 -8.26 19.79 -35.79
CA MET A 2 -7.86 18.59 -35.02
C MET A 2 -6.34 18.39 -34.94
N THR A 3 -5.62 18.68 -36.02
CA THR A 3 -4.14 18.67 -36.08
C THR A 3 -3.50 19.78 -35.23
N GLU A 4 -4.12 20.97 -35.19
CA GLU A 4 -3.68 22.05 -34.30
C GLU A 4 -3.94 21.69 -32.83
N LEU A 5 -5.10 21.14 -32.48
CA LEU A 5 -5.37 20.67 -31.12
C LEU A 5 -4.33 19.63 -30.68
N MET A 6 -4.03 18.65 -31.52
CA MET A 6 -3.03 17.61 -31.23
C MET A 6 -1.61 18.16 -31.09
N SER A 7 -1.28 19.27 -31.76
CA SER A 7 0.02 19.93 -31.59
C SER A 7 0.24 20.53 -30.19
N TRP A 8 -0.83 20.84 -29.45
CA TRP A 8 -0.75 21.36 -28.08
C TRP A 8 -0.92 20.26 -27.02
N VAL A 9 -1.74 19.24 -27.29
CA VAL A 9 -2.05 18.19 -26.32
C VAL A 9 -0.82 17.33 -25.98
N SER A 10 -0.07 16.85 -26.98
CA SER A 10 1.09 15.98 -26.72
C SER A 10 2.20 16.67 -25.91
N PRO A 11 2.62 17.91 -26.22
CA PRO A 11 3.56 18.63 -25.36
C PRO A 11 3.01 18.86 -23.94
N ALA A 12 1.73 19.23 -23.83
CA ALA A 12 1.10 19.47 -22.53
C ALA A 12 1.10 18.21 -21.67
N LEU A 13 0.66 17.07 -22.19
CA LEU A 13 0.66 15.79 -21.45
C LEU A 13 2.07 15.34 -21.08
N THR A 14 3.03 15.50 -21.99
CA THR A 14 4.44 15.16 -21.74
C THR A 14 5.01 15.93 -20.55
N ALA A 15 4.65 17.21 -20.40
CA ALA A 15 5.07 18.06 -19.28
C ALA A 15 4.23 17.85 -18.02
N MET A 16 2.92 17.66 -18.15
CA MET A 16 2.00 17.51 -17.02
C MET A 16 2.27 16.27 -16.17
N MET A 17 2.64 15.15 -16.79
CA MET A 17 2.89 13.89 -16.08
C MET A 17 4.05 14.00 -15.05
N PRO A 18 5.27 14.46 -15.41
CA PRO A 18 6.34 14.65 -14.45
C PRO A 18 6.08 15.82 -13.49
N LEU A 19 5.42 16.90 -13.93
CA LEU A 19 5.01 17.99 -13.03
C LEU A 19 4.04 17.52 -11.95
N PHE A 20 3.13 16.60 -12.28
CA PHE A 20 2.23 15.96 -11.32
C PHE A 20 3.03 15.18 -10.26
N VAL A 21 4.05 14.40 -10.67
CA VAL A 21 4.92 13.67 -9.73
C VAL A 21 5.66 14.63 -8.80
N LEU A 22 6.24 15.71 -9.33
CA LEU A 22 6.92 16.73 -8.51
C LEU A 22 5.95 17.42 -7.54
N ALA A 23 4.78 17.83 -8.02
CA ALA A 23 3.78 18.50 -7.21
C ALA A 23 3.31 17.58 -6.07
N CYS A 24 2.92 16.35 -6.38
CA CYS A 24 2.53 15.38 -5.35
C CYS A 24 3.69 15.03 -4.42
N GLY A 25 4.90 14.81 -4.95
CA GLY A 25 6.08 14.42 -4.18
C GLY A 25 6.58 15.49 -3.21
N MET A 26 6.30 16.77 -3.46
CA MET A 26 6.73 17.87 -2.58
C MET A 26 5.58 18.41 -1.71
N LEU A 27 4.39 18.58 -2.28
CA LEU A 27 3.26 19.17 -1.55
C LEU A 27 2.64 18.19 -0.57
N LEU A 28 2.51 16.91 -0.94
CA LEU A 28 1.84 15.92 -0.09
C LEU A 28 2.59 15.63 1.21
N PRO A 29 3.92 15.39 1.20
CA PRO A 29 4.66 15.22 2.45
C PRO A 29 4.56 16.46 3.34
N THR A 30 4.68 17.66 2.75
CA THR A 30 4.57 18.92 3.49
C THR A 30 3.20 19.09 4.15
N TYR A 31 2.13 18.79 3.41
CA TYR A 31 0.76 18.79 3.92
C TYR A 31 0.60 17.79 5.07
N LEU A 32 1.02 16.54 4.88
CA LEU A 32 0.86 15.48 5.88
C LEU A 32 1.69 15.73 7.14
N SER A 33 2.88 16.31 7.02
CA SER A 33 3.69 16.72 8.17
C SER A 33 2.93 17.69 9.06
N ARG A 34 2.29 18.71 8.46
CA ARG A 34 1.49 19.70 9.20
C ARG A 34 0.25 19.09 9.82
N VAL A 35 -0.45 18.22 9.09
CA VAL A 35 -1.63 17.51 9.62
C VAL A 35 -1.24 16.68 10.85
N LYS A 36 -0.18 15.88 10.76
CA LYS A 36 0.31 15.04 11.88
C LYS A 36 0.63 15.88 13.13
N GLN A 37 1.34 17.00 12.97
CA GLN A 37 1.65 17.91 14.08
C GLN A 37 0.37 18.50 14.69
N SER A 38 -0.54 19.00 13.85
CA SER A 38 -1.79 19.60 14.33
C SER A 38 -2.69 18.61 15.08
N GLU A 39 -2.71 17.34 14.69
CA GLU A 39 -3.50 16.32 15.38
C GLU A 39 -2.89 15.94 16.75
N LEU A 40 -1.56 15.90 16.86
CA LEU A 40 -0.88 15.70 18.14
C LEU A 40 -1.12 16.89 19.09
N GLU A 41 -1.02 18.12 18.60
CA GLU A 41 -1.31 19.33 19.38
C GLU A 41 -2.77 19.36 19.87
N ARG A 42 -3.73 19.00 19.01
CA ARG A 42 -5.15 18.88 19.39
C ARG A 42 -5.36 17.84 20.47
N LEU A 43 -4.70 16.70 20.36
CA LEU A 43 -4.80 15.63 21.33
C LEU A 43 -4.20 16.05 22.68
N ALA A 44 -3.04 16.70 22.67
CA ALA A 44 -2.40 17.25 23.87
C ALA A 44 -3.24 18.33 24.55
N ALA A 45 -3.88 19.21 23.77
CA ALA A 45 -4.78 20.24 24.29
C ALA A 45 -6.07 19.66 24.90
N SER A 46 -6.52 18.50 24.40
CA SER A 46 -7.77 17.87 24.85
C SER A 46 -7.59 17.03 26.11
N TYR A 47 -6.40 16.48 26.36
CA TYR A 47 -6.15 15.55 27.47
C TYR A 47 -4.88 15.93 28.24
N ALA A 48 -5.07 16.44 29.46
CA ALA A 48 -3.96 16.88 30.30
C ALA A 48 -2.98 15.74 30.61
N GLY A 49 -1.69 15.97 30.36
CA GLY A 49 -0.63 15.02 30.67
C GLY A 49 -0.47 13.86 29.68
N ILE A 50 -1.25 13.80 28.60
CA ILE A 50 -1.15 12.74 27.58
C ILE A 50 0.22 12.71 26.90
N GLU A 51 0.93 13.83 26.87
CA GLU A 51 2.31 13.96 26.35
C GLU A 51 3.34 13.10 27.09
N ARG A 52 3.02 12.70 28.33
CA ARG A 52 3.86 11.80 29.13
C ARG A 52 3.69 10.34 28.72
N ALA A 53 2.61 10.00 28.00
CA ALA A 53 2.33 8.64 27.58
C ALA A 53 3.39 8.17 26.58
N ARG A 54 3.96 6.97 26.79
CA ARG A 54 4.92 6.37 25.84
C ARG A 54 4.39 6.30 24.40
N GLY A 55 3.09 5.98 24.25
CA GLY A 55 2.43 5.96 22.93
C GLY A 55 2.41 7.34 22.25
N PHE A 56 2.18 8.41 23.01
CA PHE A 56 2.21 9.78 22.48
C PHE A 56 3.64 10.17 22.09
N GLN A 57 4.61 9.92 22.96
CA GLN A 57 6.02 10.25 22.69
C GLN A 57 6.57 9.50 21.47
N SER A 58 6.19 8.22 21.30
CA SER A 58 6.53 7.45 20.10
C SER A 58 5.94 8.09 18.83
N ALA A 59 4.66 8.47 18.88
CA ALA A 59 3.99 9.11 17.76
C ALA A 59 4.59 10.49 17.42
N GLN A 60 4.94 11.27 18.45
CA GLN A 60 5.59 12.56 18.33
C GLN A 60 6.99 12.41 17.72
N GLN A 61 7.82 11.49 18.23
CA GLN A 61 9.14 11.22 17.66
C GLN A 61 9.04 10.78 16.19
N MET A 62 8.03 9.99 15.83
CA MET A 62 7.78 9.59 14.44
C MET A 62 7.39 10.79 13.56
N ALA A 63 6.57 11.71 14.09
CA ALA A 63 6.20 12.94 13.41
C ALA A 63 7.39 13.89 13.25
N ASP A 64 8.25 14.01 14.26
CA ASP A 64 9.43 14.88 14.25
C ASP A 64 10.52 14.36 13.31
N ARG A 65 10.66 13.02 13.18
CA ARG A 65 11.55 12.39 12.20
C ARG A 65 11.05 12.50 10.77
N PHE A 66 9.80 12.91 10.57
CA PHE A 66 9.25 13.10 9.23
C PHE A 66 9.93 14.30 8.55
N SER A 67 10.92 14.01 7.71
CA SER A 67 11.56 15.04 6.89
C SER A 67 11.10 14.99 5.45
N VAL A 68 10.63 16.12 4.94
CA VAL A 68 10.30 16.32 3.52
C VAL A 68 11.56 16.15 2.65
N THR A 69 12.75 16.41 3.19
CA THR A 69 14.01 16.27 2.42
C THR A 69 14.28 14.83 1.99
N HIS A 70 13.81 13.83 2.74
CA HIS A 70 13.96 12.42 2.36
C HIS A 70 13.19 12.06 1.08
N PHE A 71 12.21 12.88 0.67
CA PHE A 71 11.45 12.67 -0.56
C PHE A 71 12.19 13.18 -1.80
N ILE A 72 13.18 14.07 -1.67
CA ILE A 72 13.84 14.72 -2.80
C ILE A 72 14.41 13.69 -3.78
N ILE A 73 15.21 12.75 -3.29
CA ILE A 73 15.86 11.74 -4.14
C ILE A 73 14.83 10.81 -4.81
N PRO A 74 13.91 10.14 -4.07
CA PRO A 74 12.90 9.28 -4.67
C PRO A 74 12.01 10.02 -5.69
N VAL A 75 11.58 11.25 -5.37
CA VAL A 75 10.70 12.04 -6.23
C VAL A 75 11.44 12.49 -7.49
N ALA A 76 12.70 12.93 -7.36
CA ALA A 76 13.53 13.28 -8.52
C ALA A 76 13.74 12.08 -9.45
N PHE A 77 14.04 10.91 -8.89
CA PHE A 77 14.21 9.67 -9.66
C PHE A 77 12.92 9.27 -10.38
N THR A 78 11.79 9.26 -9.68
CA THR A 78 10.47 8.94 -10.27
C THR A 78 10.12 9.94 -11.37
N THR A 79 10.35 11.23 -11.13
CA THR A 79 10.08 12.32 -12.09
C THR A 79 10.92 12.17 -13.35
N PHE A 80 12.21 11.88 -13.19
CA PHE A 80 13.12 11.63 -14.31
C PHE A 80 12.63 10.47 -15.17
N GLN A 81 12.28 9.35 -14.56
CA GLN A 81 11.75 8.17 -15.25
C GLN A 81 10.43 8.47 -15.99
N VAL A 82 9.49 9.16 -15.34
CA VAL A 82 8.22 9.57 -15.94
C VAL A 82 8.44 10.56 -17.09
N SER A 83 9.44 11.44 -17.00
CA SER A 83 9.76 12.40 -18.07
C SER A 83 10.29 11.70 -19.32
N ILE A 84 11.17 10.71 -19.16
CA ILE A 84 11.70 9.91 -20.28
C ILE A 84 10.56 9.12 -20.92
N LEU A 85 9.77 8.41 -20.13
CA LEU A 85 8.70 7.54 -20.65
C LEU A 85 7.53 8.33 -21.24
N SER A 86 7.20 9.51 -20.71
CA SER A 86 6.21 10.39 -21.32
C SER A 86 6.70 10.90 -22.67
N PHE A 87 7.97 11.32 -22.76
CA PHE A 87 8.57 11.72 -24.03
C PHE A 87 8.55 10.59 -25.06
N LEU A 88 8.98 9.38 -24.67
CA LEU A 88 8.93 8.19 -25.53
C LEU A 88 7.50 7.86 -25.97
N THR A 89 6.51 8.01 -25.09
CA THR A 89 5.11 7.71 -25.39
C THR A 89 4.51 8.66 -26.43
N PHE A 90 4.79 9.97 -26.34
CA PHE A 90 4.18 10.95 -27.23
C PHE A 90 5.01 11.28 -28.47
N TYR A 91 6.32 11.08 -28.41
CA TYR A 91 7.26 11.42 -29.49
C TYR A 91 8.03 10.23 -30.04
N GLY A 92 7.90 9.03 -29.46
CA GLY A 92 8.62 7.82 -29.88
C GLY A 92 8.42 7.45 -31.34
N ALA A 93 7.21 7.63 -31.88
CA ALA A 93 6.93 7.39 -33.31
C ALA A 93 7.68 8.35 -34.27
N ARG A 94 8.23 9.45 -33.76
CA ARG A 94 9.05 10.40 -34.53
C ARG A 94 10.54 10.07 -34.45
N ILE A 95 10.92 9.18 -33.53
CA ILE A 95 12.29 8.71 -33.37
C ILE A 95 12.48 7.60 -34.39
N ASP A 96 13.21 7.88 -35.47
CA ASP A 96 13.61 6.83 -36.41
C ASP A 96 14.59 5.89 -35.68
N PRO A 97 14.26 4.60 -35.50
CA PRO A 97 15.16 3.63 -34.92
C PRO A 97 16.22 3.26 -35.98
N LEU A 98 17.10 4.21 -36.31
CA LEU A 98 18.21 4.00 -37.24
C LEU A 98 19.29 3.07 -36.65
N ALA A 99 19.36 2.99 -35.31
CA ALA A 99 20.27 2.07 -34.62
C ALA A 99 19.53 0.78 -34.24
N LYS A 100 20.14 -0.38 -34.52
CA LYS A 100 19.64 -1.70 -34.10
C LYS A 100 19.79 -1.85 -32.58
N ASP A 101 18.66 -1.97 -31.87
CA ASP A 101 18.59 -2.17 -30.42
C ASP A 101 18.02 -3.55 -30.10
N PHE A 102 18.75 -4.36 -29.32
CA PHE A 102 18.35 -5.70 -28.91
C PHE A 102 17.06 -5.75 -28.08
N ILE A 103 16.78 -4.72 -27.29
CA ILE A 103 15.57 -4.64 -26.46
C ILE A 103 14.36 -4.33 -27.33
N LEU A 104 14.48 -3.42 -28.31
CA LEU A 104 13.34 -3.06 -29.14
C LEU A 104 13.12 -4.05 -30.29
N GLY A 105 14.21 -4.54 -30.89
CA GLY A 105 14.22 -5.39 -32.07
C GLY A 105 14.16 -6.90 -31.82
N GLY A 106 14.50 -7.34 -30.61
CA GLY A 106 14.53 -8.76 -30.25
C GLY A 106 15.32 -9.63 -31.25
N ALA A 107 14.83 -10.84 -31.49
CA ALA A 107 15.42 -11.79 -32.44
C ALA A 107 15.24 -11.37 -33.91
N ASP A 108 14.32 -10.46 -34.21
CA ASP A 108 13.98 -10.05 -35.58
C ASP A 108 14.96 -9.02 -36.17
N ILE A 109 15.89 -8.51 -35.36
CA ILE A 109 17.10 -7.78 -35.82
C ILE A 109 17.88 -8.60 -36.85
N ILE A 110 17.82 -9.93 -36.74
CA ILE A 110 18.51 -10.88 -37.63
C ILE A 110 17.68 -11.11 -38.91
N LYS A 111 16.35 -10.97 -38.86
CA LYS A 111 15.43 -11.32 -39.96
C LYS A 111 15.11 -10.18 -40.93
N GLY A 112 15.44 -8.93 -40.59
CA GLY A 112 15.40 -7.78 -41.52
C GLY A 112 14.17 -6.88 -41.42
N ASP A 113 13.10 -7.26 -40.70
CA ASP A 113 11.92 -6.41 -40.42
C ASP A 113 12.04 -5.69 -39.06
N TYR A 114 13.20 -5.06 -38.82
CA TYR A 114 13.55 -4.49 -37.52
C TYR A 114 12.69 -3.26 -37.16
N GLN A 115 12.41 -2.39 -38.12
CA GLN A 115 11.80 -1.08 -37.84
C GLN A 115 10.34 -1.21 -37.36
N ASN A 116 9.52 -2.01 -38.05
CA ASN A 116 8.12 -2.22 -37.65
C ASN A 116 8.04 -2.93 -36.30
N TYR A 117 8.90 -3.93 -36.09
CA TYR A 117 8.97 -4.66 -34.83
C TYR A 117 9.36 -3.75 -33.65
N ALA A 118 10.41 -2.94 -33.83
CA ALA A 118 10.86 -2.00 -32.81
C ALA A 118 9.78 -0.96 -32.47
N MET A 119 9.03 -0.48 -33.47
CA MET A 119 7.91 0.43 -33.27
C MET A 119 6.75 -0.21 -32.51
N LEU A 120 6.45 -1.49 -32.76
CA LEU A 120 5.42 -2.23 -32.01
C LEU A 120 5.84 -2.51 -30.56
N THR A 121 7.12 -2.85 -30.32
CA THR A 121 7.66 -2.98 -28.97
C THR A 121 7.57 -1.65 -28.22
N LEU A 122 7.95 -0.54 -28.87
CA LEU A 122 7.89 0.79 -28.27
C LEU A 122 6.44 1.20 -27.95
N CYS A 123 5.50 0.96 -28.87
CA CYS A 123 4.07 1.17 -28.65
C CYS A 123 3.57 0.38 -27.42
N THR A 124 3.94 -0.90 -27.32
CA THR A 124 3.59 -1.77 -26.18
C THR A 124 4.12 -1.19 -24.86
N VAL A 125 5.40 -0.76 -24.84
CA VAL A 125 6.01 -0.11 -23.68
C VAL A 125 5.27 1.18 -23.29
N SER A 126 4.88 2.00 -24.26
CA SER A 126 4.13 3.24 -24.02
C SER A 126 2.78 2.99 -23.36
N PHE A 127 2.02 1.99 -23.81
CA PHE A 127 0.74 1.65 -23.18
C PHE A 127 0.91 1.06 -21.78
N ALA A 128 1.96 0.26 -21.54
CA ALA A 128 2.29 -0.19 -20.20
C ALA A 128 2.66 0.96 -19.26
N PHE A 129 3.41 1.95 -19.75
CA PHE A 129 3.69 3.16 -18.99
C PHE A 129 2.41 3.92 -18.63
N LEU A 130 1.47 4.09 -19.56
CA LEU A 130 0.18 4.74 -19.27
C LEU A 130 -0.61 4.02 -18.17
N GLY A 131 -0.63 2.68 -18.21
CA GLY A 131 -1.23 1.86 -17.16
C GLY A 131 -0.55 2.04 -15.81
N ALA A 132 0.78 2.01 -15.79
CA ALA A 132 1.57 2.20 -14.58
C ALA A 132 1.41 3.62 -13.99
N PHE A 133 1.27 4.63 -14.85
CA PHE A 133 1.00 6.01 -14.42
C PHE A 133 -0.38 6.16 -13.78
N ILE A 134 -1.42 5.52 -14.33
CA ILE A 134 -2.75 5.49 -13.72
C ILE A 134 -2.71 4.78 -12.36
N TRP A 135 -2.03 3.64 -12.28
CA TRP A 135 -1.83 2.95 -11.01
C TRP A 135 -1.08 3.81 -10.00
N MET A 136 -0.07 4.57 -10.43
CA MET A 136 0.64 5.51 -9.56
C MET A 136 -0.28 6.61 -9.02
N ILE A 137 -1.15 7.19 -9.86
CA ILE A 137 -2.17 8.16 -9.42
C ILE A 137 -3.09 7.53 -8.36
N GLN A 138 -3.63 6.33 -8.63
CA GLN A 138 -4.49 5.62 -7.68
C GLN A 138 -3.77 5.38 -6.36
N ASN A 139 -2.52 4.94 -6.39
CA ASN A 139 -1.71 4.74 -5.20
C ASN A 139 -1.50 6.05 -4.44
N LEU A 140 -1.17 7.15 -5.12
CA LEU A 140 -1.00 8.46 -4.46
C LEU A 140 -2.30 8.91 -3.79
N VAL A 141 -3.46 8.72 -4.43
CA VAL A 141 -4.77 9.03 -3.82
C VAL A 141 -4.98 8.21 -2.55
N THR A 142 -4.70 6.91 -2.58
CA THR A 142 -4.77 6.05 -1.39
C THR A 142 -3.84 6.53 -0.28
N ARG A 143 -2.65 7.05 -0.61
CA ARG A 143 -1.66 7.60 0.36
C ARG A 143 -2.10 8.93 0.97
N ILE A 144 -2.78 9.78 0.19
CA ILE A 144 -3.43 11.00 0.70
C ILE A 144 -4.49 10.62 1.73
N VAL A 145 -5.34 9.68 1.34
CA VAL A 145 -6.43 9.14 2.15
C VAL A 145 -5.95 8.51 3.46
N SER A 146 -4.88 7.70 3.40
CA SER A 146 -4.35 6.97 4.54
C SER A 146 -3.48 7.83 5.43
N ARG A 147 -3.22 9.09 5.02
CA ARG A 147 -2.26 10.02 5.64
C ARG A 147 -0.88 9.40 5.86
N ASN A 148 -0.58 8.36 5.08
CA ASN A 148 0.61 7.55 5.22
C ASN A 148 1.35 7.57 3.89
N ILE A 149 2.36 8.42 3.81
CA ILE A 149 3.32 8.44 2.72
C ILE A 149 4.74 8.35 3.28
N ASN A 150 5.54 7.48 2.68
CA ASN A 150 6.94 7.28 3.02
C ASN A 150 7.78 7.51 1.74
N PRO A 151 9.00 8.05 1.82
CA PRO A 151 9.93 8.12 0.68
C PRO A 151 10.02 6.81 -0.12
N ALA A 152 10.01 5.66 0.56
CA ALA A 152 10.02 4.33 -0.05
C ALA A 152 8.84 4.08 -1.01
N THR A 153 7.73 4.80 -0.86
CA THR A 153 6.56 4.70 -1.74
C THR A 153 6.91 5.13 -3.17
N PHE A 154 7.69 6.20 -3.34
CA PHE A 154 8.13 6.67 -4.65
C PHE A 154 9.17 5.74 -5.29
N TYR A 155 10.04 5.13 -4.48
CA TYR A 155 10.92 4.05 -4.97
C TYR A 155 10.11 2.86 -5.47
N ALA A 156 9.12 2.41 -4.70
CA ALA A 156 8.24 1.32 -5.11
C ALA A 156 7.47 1.66 -6.40
N MET A 157 6.98 2.89 -6.54
CA MET A 157 6.33 3.36 -7.78
C MET A 157 7.30 3.36 -8.97
N SER A 158 8.53 3.81 -8.78
CA SER A 158 9.56 3.79 -9.83
C SER A 158 9.91 2.37 -10.29
N VAL A 159 10.08 1.46 -9.32
CA VAL A 159 10.32 0.03 -9.59
C VAL A 159 9.13 -0.59 -10.30
N ASN A 160 7.89 -0.28 -9.89
CA ASN A 160 6.69 -0.74 -10.59
C ASN A 160 6.67 -0.26 -12.04
N ILE A 161 6.91 1.03 -12.31
CA ILE A 161 6.94 1.55 -13.69
C ILE A 161 8.01 0.83 -14.52
N LEU A 162 9.20 0.57 -13.95
CA LEU A 162 10.27 -0.14 -14.65
C LEU A 162 9.90 -1.61 -14.93
N LEU A 163 9.31 -2.29 -13.94
CA LEU A 163 8.85 -3.66 -14.07
C LEU A 163 7.74 -3.75 -15.11
N ALA A 164 6.75 -2.85 -15.07
CA ALA A 164 5.64 -2.77 -16.00
C ALA A 164 6.11 -2.64 -17.45
N THR A 165 6.98 -1.68 -17.75
CA THR A 165 7.46 -1.43 -19.11
C THR A 165 8.34 -2.57 -19.62
N THR A 166 9.23 -3.09 -18.76
CA THR A 166 10.10 -4.23 -19.10
C THR A 166 9.28 -5.50 -19.34
N LEU A 167 8.32 -5.79 -18.47
CA LEU A 167 7.45 -6.96 -18.59
C LEU A 167 6.59 -6.89 -19.84
N ALA A 168 6.09 -5.70 -20.19
CA ALA A 168 5.33 -5.51 -21.42
C ALA A 168 6.18 -5.73 -22.69
N ALA A 169 7.44 -5.27 -22.71
CA ALA A 169 8.37 -5.56 -23.80
C ALA A 169 8.63 -7.07 -23.92
N VAL A 170 8.92 -7.75 -22.80
CA VAL A 170 9.12 -9.20 -22.76
C VAL A 170 7.88 -9.94 -23.25
N LEU A 171 6.68 -9.53 -22.85
CA LEU A 171 5.43 -10.11 -23.34
C LEU A 171 5.33 -9.93 -24.86
N HIS A 172 5.58 -8.74 -25.41
CA HIS A 172 5.58 -8.55 -26.87
C HIS A 172 6.50 -9.55 -27.59
N HIS A 173 7.72 -9.79 -27.08
CA HIS A 173 8.64 -10.77 -27.65
C HIS A 173 8.14 -12.22 -27.53
N ILE A 174 7.56 -12.60 -26.39
CA ILE A 174 6.96 -13.92 -26.16
C ILE A 174 5.84 -14.19 -27.17
N TYR A 175 4.97 -13.19 -27.36
CA TYR A 175 3.83 -13.27 -28.27
C TYR A 175 4.27 -13.41 -29.73
N HIS A 176 5.24 -12.59 -30.17
CA HIS A 176 5.76 -12.69 -31.53
C HIS A 176 6.58 -13.99 -31.75
N GLY A 177 7.16 -14.54 -30.68
CA GLY A 177 7.89 -15.80 -30.70
C GLY A 177 7.02 -17.06 -30.69
N GLY A 178 5.68 -16.95 -30.64
CA GLY A 178 4.76 -18.09 -30.61
C GLY A 178 4.79 -18.91 -29.32
N LEU A 179 5.22 -18.30 -28.21
CA LEU A 179 5.28 -18.93 -26.88
C LEU A 179 4.03 -18.65 -26.03
N ASP A 180 3.03 -17.99 -26.60
CA ASP A 180 1.75 -17.65 -25.97
C ASP A 180 0.97 -18.90 -25.54
N GLU A 181 0.90 -19.93 -26.38
CA GLU A 181 0.21 -21.19 -26.09
C GLU A 181 0.86 -21.94 -24.90
N VAL A 182 2.20 -21.97 -24.86
CA VAL A 182 2.98 -22.63 -23.80
C VAL A 182 2.77 -21.97 -22.44
N LEU A 183 2.54 -20.66 -22.43
CA LEU A 183 2.37 -19.85 -21.22
C LEU A 183 0.89 -19.63 -20.85
N GLY A 184 -0.05 -20.22 -21.61
CA GLY A 184 -1.49 -20.06 -21.37
C GLY A 184 -1.97 -18.62 -21.55
N LEU A 185 -1.31 -17.85 -22.42
CA LEU A 185 -1.68 -16.48 -22.75
C LEU A 185 -2.70 -16.48 -23.92
N PRO A 186 -3.65 -15.53 -23.97
CA PRO A 186 -4.64 -15.46 -25.07
C PRO A 186 -3.95 -15.27 -26.41
N SER A 187 -4.24 -16.05 -27.45
CA SER A 187 -3.53 -15.90 -28.72
C SER A 187 -3.81 -14.56 -29.40
N ALA A 188 -2.75 -13.83 -29.77
CA ALA A 188 -2.82 -12.49 -30.34
C ALA A 188 -2.74 -12.47 -31.88
N SER A 189 -2.84 -13.62 -32.55
CA SER A 189 -2.42 -13.85 -33.94
C SER A 189 -2.98 -12.87 -34.97
N ASP A 190 -4.05 -12.11 -34.68
CA ASP A 190 -4.66 -11.22 -35.68
C ASP A 190 -5.05 -9.81 -35.18
N LYS A 191 -4.69 -9.39 -33.96
CA LYS A 191 -5.17 -8.09 -33.41
C LYS A 191 -4.11 -7.33 -32.59
N PRO A 192 -3.37 -6.38 -33.20
CA PRO A 192 -2.45 -5.48 -32.47
C PRO A 192 -3.14 -4.71 -31.33
N SER A 193 -4.46 -4.54 -31.40
CA SER A 193 -5.28 -3.94 -30.33
C SER A 193 -5.29 -4.76 -29.03
N LEU A 194 -5.18 -6.09 -29.08
CA LEU A 194 -5.18 -6.94 -27.88
C LEU A 194 -3.87 -6.79 -27.10
N LEU A 195 -2.73 -6.72 -27.81
CA LEU A 195 -1.42 -6.51 -27.20
C LEU A 195 -1.35 -5.17 -26.47
N ILE A 196 -1.92 -4.12 -27.06
CA ILE A 196 -2.03 -2.79 -26.45
C ILE A 196 -2.83 -2.84 -25.13
N VAL A 197 -3.99 -3.50 -25.14
CA VAL A 197 -4.82 -3.64 -23.93
C VAL A 197 -4.08 -4.44 -22.86
N MET A 198 -3.43 -5.54 -23.23
CA MET A 198 -2.65 -6.37 -22.32
C MET A 198 -1.45 -5.62 -21.74
N ALA A 199 -0.76 -4.81 -22.54
CA ALA A 199 0.34 -3.96 -22.10
C ALA A 199 -0.13 -2.95 -21.07
N PHE A 200 -1.24 -2.25 -21.35
CA PHE A 200 -1.84 -1.31 -20.42
C PHE A 200 -2.24 -1.96 -19.08
N LEU A 201 -2.90 -3.12 -19.12
CA LEU A 201 -3.27 -3.84 -17.90
C LEU A 201 -2.06 -4.37 -17.15
N THR A 202 -1.02 -4.81 -17.86
CA THR A 202 0.29 -5.17 -17.26
C THR A 202 0.90 -3.97 -16.56
N GLY A 203 0.77 -2.77 -17.15
CA GLY A 203 1.13 -1.51 -16.52
C GLY A 203 0.41 -1.25 -15.21
N MET A 204 -0.92 -1.45 -15.19
CA MET A 204 -1.71 -1.21 -13.99
C MET A 204 -1.42 -2.21 -12.86
N ALA A 205 -0.99 -3.43 -13.18
CA ALA A 205 -0.81 -4.49 -12.20
C ALA A 205 0.29 -5.48 -12.60
N PRO A 206 1.57 -5.08 -12.58
CA PRO A 206 2.65 -5.93 -13.06
C PRO A 206 2.85 -7.16 -12.18
N ASP A 207 2.60 -7.08 -10.86
CA ASP A 207 2.74 -8.24 -9.96
C ASP A 207 1.76 -9.36 -10.29
N ILE A 208 0.51 -9.03 -10.62
CA ILE A 208 -0.49 -10.01 -11.04
C ILE A 208 -0.04 -10.69 -12.34
N MET A 209 0.50 -9.92 -13.27
CA MET A 209 0.99 -10.46 -14.53
C MET A 209 2.23 -11.34 -14.34
N LEU A 210 3.17 -10.91 -13.50
CA LEU A 210 4.37 -11.67 -13.17
C LEU A 210 4.02 -12.97 -12.44
N ASP A 211 3.06 -12.95 -11.53
CA ASP A 211 2.55 -14.13 -10.83
C ASP A 211 1.84 -15.10 -11.79
N LYS A 212 1.03 -14.59 -12.74
CA LYS A 212 0.48 -15.42 -13.83
C LYS A 212 1.58 -16.06 -14.68
N LEU A 213 2.60 -15.29 -15.07
CA LEU A 213 3.74 -15.80 -15.84
C LEU A 213 4.51 -16.89 -15.05
N ARG A 214 4.77 -16.65 -13.76
CA ARG A 214 5.40 -17.63 -12.86
C ARG A 214 4.56 -18.89 -12.69
N ARG A 215 3.24 -18.78 -12.51
CA ARG A 215 2.35 -19.95 -12.39
C ARG A 215 2.25 -20.76 -13.68
N GLY A 216 2.37 -20.12 -14.85
CA GLY A 216 2.49 -20.82 -16.13
C GLY A 216 3.76 -21.68 -16.19
N LEU A 217 4.83 -21.25 -15.50
CA LEU A 217 6.06 -22.01 -15.35
C LEU A 217 5.94 -23.00 -14.18
N LYS A 218 5.78 -24.29 -14.50
CA LYS A 218 5.57 -25.38 -13.52
C LYS A 218 6.58 -25.44 -12.35
N PHE A 219 7.75 -24.80 -12.47
CA PHE A 219 8.81 -24.76 -11.46
C PHE A 219 8.61 -23.72 -10.34
N PHE A 220 7.72 -22.73 -10.50
CA PHE A 220 7.59 -21.59 -9.57
C PHE A 220 6.32 -21.58 -8.71
N ARG A 221 5.65 -22.73 -8.52
CA ARG A 221 4.46 -22.81 -7.66
C ARG A 221 4.81 -22.49 -6.20
N PRO A 222 4.31 -21.39 -5.61
CA PRO A 222 4.50 -21.12 -4.20
C PRO A 222 3.55 -22.00 -3.37
N GLU A 223 4.06 -22.62 -2.31
CA GLU A 223 3.25 -23.33 -1.31
C GLU A 223 2.78 -22.38 -0.20
N GLY A 224 1.46 -22.36 0.03
CA GLY A 224 0.83 -22.01 1.32
C GLY A 224 1.06 -20.61 1.89
N GLU A 225 0.27 -19.62 1.46
CA GLU A 225 0.08 -18.41 2.28
C GLU A 225 -0.84 -18.72 3.47
N ALA A 226 -0.36 -18.43 4.68
CA ALA A 226 -1.18 -18.52 5.89
C ALA A 226 -2.24 -17.41 5.91
N ALA A 227 -3.50 -17.76 6.10
CA ALA A 227 -4.59 -16.78 6.16
C ALA A 227 -4.50 -15.91 7.43
N SER A 228 -4.42 -14.59 7.25
CA SER A 228 -4.48 -13.61 8.34
C SER A 228 -5.93 -13.42 8.83
N MET A 229 -6.11 -13.21 10.14
CA MET A 229 -7.44 -12.94 10.73
C MET A 229 -7.97 -11.58 10.26
N PRO A 230 -9.19 -11.50 9.69
CA PRO A 230 -9.70 -10.29 9.06
C PRO A 230 -10.13 -9.24 10.09
N LEU A 231 -9.94 -7.95 9.78
CA LEU A 231 -10.28 -6.83 10.66
C LEU A 231 -11.78 -6.70 11.00
N THR A 232 -12.67 -7.27 10.18
CA THR A 232 -14.12 -7.23 10.39
C THR A 232 -14.58 -8.05 11.59
N THR A 233 -13.70 -8.85 12.21
CA THR A 233 -13.98 -9.51 13.49
C THR A 233 -14.02 -8.52 14.65
N ILE A 234 -13.42 -7.34 14.50
CA ILE A 234 -13.39 -6.29 15.52
C ILE A 234 -14.70 -5.49 15.48
N GLN A 235 -15.37 -5.40 16.62
CA GLN A 235 -16.63 -4.68 16.73
C GLN A 235 -16.41 -3.17 16.53
N GLY A 236 -17.20 -2.55 15.66
CA GLY A 236 -17.05 -1.15 15.26
C GLY A 236 -16.20 -0.94 14.00
N ILE A 237 -15.58 -2.00 13.47
CA ILE A 237 -14.92 -1.98 12.15
C ILE A 237 -15.87 -2.57 11.11
N SER A 238 -16.48 -1.71 10.29
CA SER A 238 -17.27 -2.13 9.13
C SER A 238 -16.38 -2.67 8.01
N SER A 239 -16.94 -3.38 7.02
CA SER A 239 -16.18 -3.78 5.82
C SER A 239 -15.54 -2.59 5.11
N PHE A 240 -16.19 -1.43 5.12
CA PHE A 240 -15.63 -0.19 4.59
C PHE A 240 -14.43 0.28 5.43
N THR A 241 -14.57 0.30 6.75
CA THR A 241 -13.47 0.68 7.67
C THR A 241 -12.29 -0.29 7.52
N ALA A 242 -12.55 -1.59 7.45
CA ALA A 242 -11.53 -2.62 7.23
C ALA A 242 -10.79 -2.41 5.91
N PHE A 243 -11.51 -2.10 4.83
CA PHE A 243 -10.89 -1.77 3.54
C PHE A 243 -9.96 -0.56 3.65
N ARG A 244 -10.39 0.50 4.35
CA ARG A 244 -9.58 1.72 4.56
C ARG A 244 -8.34 1.46 5.42
N LEU A 245 -8.46 0.65 6.47
CA LEU A 245 -7.34 0.25 7.30
C LEU A 245 -6.33 -0.59 6.51
N LYS A 246 -6.82 -1.49 5.64
CA LYS A 246 -6.00 -2.24 4.70
C LYS A 246 -5.26 -1.31 3.72
N GLU A 247 -5.94 -0.28 3.20
CA GLU A 247 -5.30 0.77 2.39
C GLU A 247 -4.19 1.54 3.15
N MET A 248 -4.24 1.58 4.48
CA MET A 248 -3.19 2.16 5.34
C MET A 248 -2.04 1.17 5.65
N GLY A 249 -2.15 -0.10 5.25
CA GLY A 249 -1.19 -1.18 5.54
C GLY A 249 -1.53 -2.00 6.80
N LEU A 250 -2.74 -1.85 7.33
CA LEU A 250 -3.25 -2.63 8.46
C LEU A 250 -4.14 -3.75 7.92
N ASP A 251 -3.53 -4.89 7.60
CA ASP A 251 -4.19 -5.92 6.79
C ASP A 251 -4.93 -7.00 7.61
N GLY A 252 -4.77 -6.98 8.94
CA GLY A 252 -5.40 -7.96 9.81
C GLY A 252 -5.27 -7.64 11.30
N VAL A 253 -5.92 -8.46 12.12
CA VAL A 253 -6.01 -8.27 13.59
C VAL A 253 -4.63 -8.24 14.23
N GLN A 254 -3.68 -9.02 13.73
CA GLN A 254 -2.31 -9.04 14.24
C GLN A 254 -1.61 -7.69 14.14
N ASN A 255 -1.70 -7.03 12.97
CA ASN A 255 -1.10 -5.70 12.77
C ASN A 255 -1.79 -4.66 13.65
N LEU A 256 -3.12 -4.72 13.74
CA LEU A 256 -3.91 -3.79 14.55
C LEU A 256 -3.59 -3.92 16.05
N ALA A 257 -3.43 -5.14 16.57
CA ALA A 257 -3.13 -5.39 17.99
C ALA A 257 -1.79 -4.79 18.46
N GLN A 258 -0.84 -4.63 17.52
CA GLN A 258 0.48 -4.06 17.78
C GLN A 258 0.57 -2.57 17.45
N THR A 259 -0.46 -2.00 16.82
CA THR A 259 -0.47 -0.60 16.40
C THR A 259 -0.62 0.33 17.59
N ASN A 260 0.15 1.41 17.59
CA ASN A 260 0.02 2.48 18.57
C ASN A 260 -1.31 3.25 18.34
N PRO A 261 -2.22 3.34 19.33
CA PRO A 261 -3.50 4.03 19.17
C PRO A 261 -3.38 5.51 18.80
N VAL A 262 -2.32 6.20 19.24
CA VAL A 262 -2.08 7.61 18.88
C VAL A 262 -1.72 7.73 17.39
N GLU A 263 -0.93 6.80 16.87
CA GLU A 263 -0.60 6.76 15.44
C GLU A 263 -1.85 6.42 14.61
N LEU A 264 -2.68 5.49 15.09
CA LEU A 264 -3.96 5.16 14.45
C LEU A 264 -4.92 6.35 14.41
N TYR A 265 -4.98 7.13 15.48
CA TYR A 265 -5.73 8.39 15.54
C TYR A 265 -5.24 9.40 14.49
N MET A 266 -3.94 9.51 14.28
CA MET A 266 -3.39 10.42 13.26
C MET A 266 -3.72 9.99 11.82
N MET A 267 -3.86 8.68 11.58
CA MET A 267 -4.11 8.09 10.25
C MET A 267 -5.59 7.92 9.91
N THR A 268 -6.48 7.93 10.90
CA THR A 268 -7.91 7.67 10.72
C THR A 268 -8.76 8.86 11.16
N PRO A 269 -10.02 8.96 10.72
CA PRO A 269 -10.96 9.94 11.28
C PRO A 269 -11.56 9.51 12.64
N ALA A 270 -11.13 8.37 13.20
CA ALA A 270 -11.70 7.82 14.44
C ALA A 270 -11.21 8.62 15.66
N SER A 271 -12.03 8.68 16.72
CA SER A 271 -11.60 9.29 17.98
C SER A 271 -10.50 8.45 18.64
N ILE A 272 -9.72 9.05 19.54
CA ILE A 272 -8.67 8.33 20.28
C ILE A 272 -9.26 7.17 21.11
N GLN A 273 -10.47 7.33 21.66
CA GLN A 273 -11.17 6.27 22.39
C GLN A 273 -11.53 5.10 21.45
N THR A 274 -11.97 5.39 20.23
CA THR A 274 -12.28 4.36 19.24
C THR A 274 -11.01 3.62 18.82
N CYS A 275 -9.90 4.33 18.67
CA CYS A 275 -8.61 3.72 18.36
C CYS A 275 -8.12 2.79 19.50
N LEU A 276 -8.25 3.23 20.75
CA LEU A 276 -7.96 2.39 21.93
C LEU A 276 -8.82 1.13 21.95
N ASP A 277 -10.12 1.29 21.70
CA ASP A 277 -11.07 0.19 21.68
C ASP A 277 -10.74 -0.84 20.60
N TRP A 278 -10.43 -0.39 19.38
CA TRP A 278 -10.02 -1.29 18.28
C TRP A 278 -8.74 -2.05 18.59
N VAL A 279 -7.71 -1.38 19.10
CA VAL A 279 -6.43 -2.02 19.47
C VAL A 279 -6.64 -2.99 20.65
N GLY A 280 -7.43 -2.59 21.65
CA GLY A 280 -7.74 -3.43 22.81
C GLY A 280 -8.52 -4.69 22.45
N GLN A 281 -9.50 -4.58 21.55
CA GLN A 281 -10.22 -5.73 20.99
C GLN A 281 -9.30 -6.65 20.19
N ALA A 282 -8.41 -6.07 19.37
CA ALA A 282 -7.47 -6.84 18.56
C ALA A 282 -6.48 -7.62 19.43
N GLN A 283 -5.98 -7.02 20.51
CA GLN A 283 -5.13 -7.70 21.49
C GLN A 283 -5.87 -8.87 22.17
N LEU A 284 -7.14 -8.67 22.53
CA LEU A 284 -7.98 -9.71 23.14
C LEU A 284 -8.21 -10.89 22.17
N GLN A 285 -8.59 -10.60 20.92
CA GLN A 285 -8.82 -11.63 19.90
C GLN A 285 -7.56 -12.40 19.53
N LEU A 286 -6.42 -11.71 19.40
CA LEU A 286 -5.14 -12.37 19.10
C LEU A 286 -4.68 -13.27 20.25
N SER A 287 -4.93 -12.87 21.48
CA SER A 287 -4.50 -13.62 22.66
C SER A 287 -5.42 -14.83 22.92
N PHE A 288 -6.73 -14.65 22.73
CA PHE A 288 -7.74 -15.65 23.09
C PHE A 288 -8.83 -15.80 22.00
N PRO A 289 -8.49 -16.31 20.80
CA PRO A 289 -9.41 -16.35 19.66
C PRO A 289 -10.76 -17.03 19.99
N ASP A 290 -10.71 -18.18 20.66
CA ASP A 290 -11.89 -19.00 20.97
C ASP A 290 -12.76 -18.40 22.09
N LYS A 291 -12.20 -17.50 22.91
CA LYS A 291 -12.87 -16.95 24.10
C LYS A 291 -13.32 -15.51 23.92
N ALA A 292 -12.61 -14.71 23.11
CA ALA A 292 -12.91 -13.30 22.89
C ALA A 292 -14.36 -13.08 22.40
N ALA A 293 -14.87 -13.94 21.52
CA ALA A 293 -16.24 -13.85 21.04
C ALA A 293 -17.30 -14.10 22.13
N ALA A 294 -17.01 -14.98 23.08
CA ALA A 294 -17.90 -15.31 24.19
C ALA A 294 -17.89 -14.23 25.30
N LEU A 295 -16.77 -13.54 25.46
CA LEU A 295 -16.53 -12.52 26.49
C LEU A 295 -17.24 -11.19 26.20
N GLY A 296 -17.39 -10.83 24.93
CA GLY A 296 -18.01 -9.57 24.50
C GLY A 296 -19.40 -9.30 25.09
N PRO A 297 -20.39 -10.21 24.95
CA PRO A 297 -21.73 -10.05 25.53
C PRO A 297 -21.76 -9.92 27.06
N LEU A 298 -20.69 -10.33 27.74
CA LEU A 298 -20.56 -10.34 29.20
C LEU A 298 -19.89 -9.07 29.74
N GLY A 299 -19.68 -8.06 28.88
CA GLY A 299 -19.07 -6.78 29.24
C GLY A 299 -17.54 -6.76 29.15
N VAL A 300 -16.90 -7.84 28.71
CA VAL A 300 -15.45 -7.88 28.46
C VAL A 300 -15.20 -7.67 26.97
N ARG A 301 -15.09 -6.41 26.58
CA ARG A 301 -14.95 -6.02 25.17
C ARG A 301 -13.50 -5.97 24.74
N THR A 302 -12.63 -5.39 25.57
CA THR A 302 -11.22 -5.14 25.25
C THR A 302 -10.28 -5.92 26.16
N MET A 303 -9.00 -6.00 25.79
CA MET A 303 -7.95 -6.53 26.67
C MET A 303 -7.84 -5.73 27.98
N LEU A 304 -8.21 -4.44 27.99
CA LEU A 304 -8.26 -3.61 29.20
C LEU A 304 -9.34 -4.11 30.16
N ASP A 305 -10.55 -4.38 29.64
CA ASP A 305 -11.66 -4.92 30.43
C ASP A 305 -11.31 -6.30 30.99
N PHE A 306 -10.71 -7.16 30.16
CA PHE A 306 -10.24 -8.48 30.58
C PHE A 306 -9.21 -8.39 31.70
N HIS A 307 -8.26 -7.46 31.60
CA HIS A 307 -7.25 -7.30 32.64
C HIS A 307 -7.85 -6.72 33.94
N ALA A 308 -8.80 -5.78 33.85
CA ALA A 308 -9.41 -5.11 34.98
C ALA A 308 -10.44 -5.96 35.75
N MET A 309 -11.07 -6.93 35.08
CA MET A 309 -12.10 -7.78 35.69
C MET A 309 -11.53 -8.77 36.70
N ASP A 310 -12.30 -9.11 37.73
CA ASP A 310 -11.88 -10.05 38.77
C ASP A 310 -11.58 -11.46 38.23
N ASP A 311 -10.53 -12.11 38.77
CA ASP A 311 -10.04 -13.40 38.30
C ASP A 311 -11.07 -14.53 38.48
N ALA A 312 -11.86 -14.50 39.57
CA ALA A 312 -12.89 -15.50 39.82
C ALA A 312 -14.06 -15.34 38.85
N ILE A 313 -14.42 -14.10 38.52
CA ILE A 313 -15.44 -13.81 37.51
C ILE A 313 -14.96 -14.31 36.14
N LEU A 314 -13.73 -13.96 35.74
CA LEU A 314 -13.16 -14.42 34.47
C LEU A 314 -13.05 -15.93 34.37
N ALA A 315 -12.67 -16.62 35.46
CA ALA A 315 -12.65 -18.08 35.52
C ALA A 315 -14.05 -18.65 35.23
N GLY A 316 -15.09 -18.08 35.85
CA GLY A 316 -16.49 -18.46 35.60
C GLY A 316 -16.95 -18.21 34.16
N LEU A 317 -16.56 -17.07 33.56
CA LEU A 317 -16.97 -16.71 32.19
C LEU A 317 -16.21 -17.48 31.10
N THR A 318 -14.93 -17.79 31.32
CA THR A 318 -14.08 -18.46 30.34
C THR A 318 -14.09 -19.98 30.47
N GLY A 319 -14.48 -20.52 31.63
CA GLY A 319 -14.32 -21.93 31.99
C GLY A 319 -12.87 -22.29 32.32
N TRP A 320 -12.00 -21.31 32.53
CA TRP A 320 -10.62 -21.52 32.96
C TRP A 320 -10.52 -21.69 34.47
N SER A 321 -9.47 -22.37 34.92
CA SER A 321 -9.05 -22.33 36.31
C SER A 321 -8.51 -20.94 36.69
N ALA A 322 -8.57 -20.59 37.97
CA ALA A 322 -7.99 -19.34 38.47
C ALA A 322 -6.48 -19.21 38.12
N GLU A 323 -5.74 -20.32 38.11
CA GLU A 323 -4.33 -20.33 37.71
C GLU A 323 -4.15 -19.99 36.23
N GLN A 324 -5.00 -20.51 35.34
CA GLN A 324 -4.96 -20.20 33.91
C GLN A 324 -5.27 -18.72 33.65
N VAL A 325 -6.25 -18.14 34.36
CA VAL A 325 -6.56 -16.70 34.29
C VAL A 325 -5.36 -15.87 34.76
N ALA A 326 -4.78 -16.21 35.92
CA ALA A 326 -3.60 -15.51 36.44
C ALA A 326 -2.39 -15.62 35.49
N ASN A 327 -2.18 -16.79 34.87
CA ASN A 327 -1.14 -16.98 33.85
C ASN A 327 -1.40 -16.13 32.61
N ALA A 328 -2.64 -16.06 32.15
CA ALA A 328 -3.03 -15.23 31.02
C ALA A 328 -2.76 -13.74 31.29
N LYS A 329 -3.19 -13.21 32.45
CA LYS A 329 -2.92 -11.83 32.84
C LYS A 329 -1.43 -11.53 32.96
N ARG A 330 -0.64 -12.43 33.55
CA ARG A 330 0.82 -12.29 33.61
C ARG A 330 1.47 -12.18 32.22
N ARG A 331 1.01 -12.96 31.24
CA ARG A 331 1.50 -12.84 29.84
C ARG A 331 1.12 -11.50 29.22
N VAL A 332 -0.06 -11.00 29.51
CA VAL A 332 -0.54 -9.70 29.04
C VAL A 332 0.30 -8.56 29.64
N ASP A 333 0.63 -8.61 30.93
CA ASP A 333 1.51 -7.63 31.58
C ASP A 333 2.94 -7.61 31.00
N GLN A 334 3.42 -8.75 30.48
CA GLN A 334 4.72 -8.84 29.80
C GLN A 334 4.71 -8.24 28.39
N THR A 335 3.54 -7.89 27.85
CA THR A 335 3.41 -7.39 26.48
C THR A 335 3.58 -5.87 26.43
N PRO A 336 4.61 -5.32 25.76
CA PRO A 336 4.88 -3.88 25.75
C PRO A 336 3.73 -3.05 25.16
N SER A 337 3.06 -3.55 24.12
CA SER A 337 1.93 -2.86 23.49
C SER A 337 0.72 -2.73 24.42
N PHE A 338 0.49 -3.69 25.32
CA PHE A 338 -0.57 -3.61 26.32
C PHE A 338 -0.21 -2.60 27.42
N ALA A 339 1.04 -2.58 27.88
CA ALA A 339 1.48 -1.60 28.88
C ALA A 339 1.29 -0.16 28.39
N SER A 340 1.64 0.12 27.12
CA SER A 340 1.39 1.42 26.48
C SER A 340 -0.11 1.72 26.33
N LEU A 341 -0.93 0.73 25.97
CA LEU A 341 -2.39 0.86 25.86
C LEU A 341 -3.02 1.25 27.21
N ARG A 342 -2.62 0.56 28.29
CA ARG A 342 -3.12 0.79 29.66
C ARG A 342 -2.76 2.18 30.18
N GLU A 343 -1.51 2.61 29.96
CA GLU A 343 -1.02 3.94 30.32
C GLU A 343 -1.82 5.04 29.61
N LEU A 344 -2.03 4.90 28.30
CA LEU A 344 -2.82 5.84 27.52
C LEU A 344 -4.28 5.91 28.00
N ASN A 345 -4.91 4.75 28.25
CA ASN A 345 -6.27 4.69 28.76
C ASN A 345 -6.42 5.38 30.13
N ALA A 346 -5.47 5.18 31.04
CA ALA A 346 -5.49 5.82 32.37
C ALA A 346 -5.48 7.35 32.27
N LEU A 347 -4.71 7.91 31.34
CA LEU A 347 -4.64 9.36 31.11
C LEU A 347 -5.91 9.92 30.47
N LEU A 348 -6.58 9.17 29.58
CA LEU A 348 -7.83 9.62 28.99
C LEU A 348 -9.00 9.57 29.98
N VAL A 349 -9.06 8.55 30.84
CA VAL A 349 -10.13 8.41 31.85
C VAL A 349 -9.93 9.38 33.01
N GLY A 350 -8.67 9.61 33.44
CA GLY A 350 -8.34 10.53 34.53
C GLY A 350 -8.29 12.02 34.16
N ALA A 351 -8.51 12.37 32.88
CA ALA A 351 -8.58 13.75 32.39
C ALA A 351 -10.01 14.33 32.37
N VAL A 352 -11.01 13.55 32.79
CA VAL A 352 -12.38 13.99 33.11
C VAL A 352 -12.46 14.30 34.59
#